data_AF-A0AAJ1VQF7-F1
#
_entry.id   AF-A0AAJ1VQF7-F1
#
_cell.length_a   1.000
_cell.length_b   1.000
_cell.length_c   1.000
_cell.angle_alpha   90.00
_cell.angle_beta   90.00
_cell.angle_gamma   90.00
#
_symmetry.space_group_name_H-M   'P 1'
#
loop_
_entity.id
_entity.type
_entity.pdbx_description
1 polymer ?
#
loop_
_entity_poly.entity_id
_entity_poly.type
_entity_poly.pdbx_seq_one_letter_code
_entity_poly.pdbx_strand_id
1 'polypeptide(L)'
;MAVRTSNTSGWKIKDIMMVVLIGMIFGVMFYVLKISHNAFASITKPLISFLSLHSITLTVGASQVSQQVMTAATIGLWVMAGPVSALIIKKPGSALLGELLAAIVKMAIGSTWGTTDLIWGLVQGAGSELGFALAGYKKPLVGLWFSTITSTVLSFGYNYFYAAYDKIPVNFTLSLLIIWFVSILFFAGILVFVIYFFLKRARLVK
;
A
#
# COMPACT_ATOMS: atom_id res chain seq x y z
N MET A 1 -2.63 14.49 48.25
CA MET A 1 -2.04 14.70 46.90
C MET A 1 -2.29 13.44 46.09
N ALA A 2 -3.33 13.41 45.26
CA ALA A 2 -3.68 12.22 44.50
C ALA A 2 -2.73 12.09 43.30
N VAL A 3 -1.96 11.00 43.27
CA VAL A 3 -1.12 10.62 42.12
C VAL A 3 -2.07 10.36 40.95
N ARG A 4 -2.11 11.29 39.98
CA ARG A 4 -2.73 11.05 38.67
C ARG A 4 -1.94 9.92 38.02
N THR A 5 -2.48 8.71 38.00
CA THR A 5 -2.00 7.65 37.13
C THR A 5 -2.12 8.16 35.69
N SER A 6 -0.98 8.28 35.01
CA SER A 6 -0.95 8.64 33.60
C SER A 6 -1.73 7.57 32.85
N ASN A 7 -2.88 7.94 32.27
CA ASN A 7 -3.69 7.06 31.45
C ASN A 7 -2.84 6.69 30.22
N THR A 8 -2.14 5.55 30.27
CA THR A 8 -1.35 5.11 29.12
C THR A 8 -2.34 4.80 28.01
N SER A 9 -2.27 5.58 26.94
CA SER A 9 -3.00 5.36 25.68
C SER A 9 -2.49 4.12 24.94
N GLY A 10 -2.13 3.08 25.68
CA GLY A 10 -1.39 1.92 25.24
C GLY A 10 -2.20 0.97 24.38
N TRP A 11 -1.48 0.22 23.56
CA TRP A 11 -1.98 -0.94 22.82
C TRP A 11 -2.68 -1.91 23.77
N LYS A 12 -3.89 -2.36 23.40
CA LYS A 12 -4.60 -3.43 24.11
C LYS A 12 -4.38 -4.73 23.37
N ILE A 13 -4.48 -5.86 24.08
CA ILE A 13 -4.36 -7.20 23.48
C ILE A 13 -5.31 -7.35 22.27
N LYS A 14 -6.56 -6.90 22.41
CA LYS A 14 -7.54 -6.94 21.32
C LYS A 14 -7.07 -6.18 20.06
N ASP A 15 -6.32 -5.09 20.22
CA ASP A 15 -5.86 -4.28 19.10
C ASP A 15 -4.72 -5.01 18.39
N ILE A 16 -3.80 -5.62 19.15
CA ILE A 16 -2.73 -6.47 18.62
C ILE A 16 -3.33 -7.65 17.84
N MET A 17 -4.31 -8.34 18.42
CA MET A 17 -5.01 -9.44 17.76
C MET A 17 -5.68 -8.99 16.46
N MET A 18 -6.30 -7.81 16.44
CA MET A 18 -6.89 -7.25 15.23
C MET A 18 -5.84 -6.99 14.14
N VAL A 19 -4.68 -6.37 14.45
CA VAL A 19 -3.62 -6.18 13.44
C VAL A 19 -3.18 -7.53 12.89
N VAL A 20 -2.96 -8.51 13.77
CA VAL A 20 -2.47 -9.84 13.37
C VAL A 20 -3.48 -10.53 12.44
N LEU A 21 -4.78 -10.49 12.76
CA LEU A 21 -5.83 -11.03 11.90
C LEU A 21 -5.89 -10.32 10.55
N ILE A 22 -5.82 -8.98 10.54
CA ILE A 22 -5.81 -8.20 9.29
C ILE A 22 -4.58 -8.57 8.46
N GLY A 23 -3.39 -8.58 9.07
CA GLY A 23 -2.14 -8.97 8.41
C GLY A 23 -2.20 -10.37 7.82
N MET A 24 -2.76 -11.35 8.53
CA MET A 24 -2.93 -12.70 7.99
C MET A 24 -3.87 -12.75 6.78
N ILE A 25 -5.04 -12.11 6.87
CA ILE A 25 -6.02 -12.08 5.77
C ILE A 25 -5.43 -11.40 4.53
N PHE A 26 -4.82 -10.23 4.71
CA PHE A 26 -4.20 -9.49 3.60
C PHE A 26 -2.95 -10.18 3.08
N GLY A 27 -2.15 -10.85 3.92
CA GLY A 27 -0.98 -11.61 3.48
C GLY A 27 -1.34 -12.79 2.57
N VAL A 28 -2.39 -13.54 2.92
CA VAL A 28 -2.94 -14.59 2.04
C VAL A 28 -3.51 -13.96 0.76
N MET A 29 -4.27 -12.87 0.88
CA MET A 29 -4.82 -12.16 -0.27
C MET A 29 -3.71 -11.71 -1.25
N PHE A 30 -2.64 -11.12 -0.73
CA PHE A 30 -1.49 -10.69 -1.51
C PHE A 30 -0.81 -11.86 -2.23
N TYR A 31 -0.65 -13.00 -1.54
CA TYR A 31 -0.10 -14.20 -2.17
C TYR A 31 -0.99 -14.71 -3.33
N VAL A 32 -2.31 -14.78 -3.13
CA VAL A 32 -3.26 -15.21 -4.17
C VAL A 32 -3.28 -14.25 -5.36
N LEU A 33 -3.32 -12.94 -5.10
CA LEU A 33 -3.27 -11.92 -6.15
C LEU A 33 -1.96 -11.98 -6.94
N LYS A 34 -0.86 -12.34 -6.28
CA LYS A 34 0.43 -12.57 -6.95
C LYS A 34 0.39 -13.74 -7.93
N ILE A 35 -0.29 -14.83 -7.61
CA ILE A 35 -0.46 -15.95 -8.55
C ILE A 35 -1.25 -15.49 -9.79
N SER A 36 -2.20 -14.58 -9.60
CA SER A 36 -3.03 -14.00 -10.67
C SER A 36 -2.39 -12.78 -11.37
N HIS A 37 -1.09 -12.56 -11.22
CA HIS A 37 -0.38 -11.44 -11.83
C HIS A 37 -0.58 -11.36 -13.36
N ASN A 38 -0.76 -12.52 -14.02
CA ASN A 38 -1.07 -12.61 -15.45
C ASN A 38 -2.49 -12.10 -15.82
N ALA A 39 -3.46 -12.19 -14.91
CA ALA A 39 -4.79 -11.63 -15.11
C ALA A 39 -4.77 -10.09 -15.01
N PHE A 40 -3.98 -9.55 -14.07
CA PHE A 40 -3.79 -8.09 -13.93
C PHE A 40 -2.98 -7.47 -15.07
N ALA A 41 -2.02 -8.21 -15.62
CA ALA A 41 -1.32 -7.82 -16.84
C ALA A 41 -2.30 -7.53 -17.99
N SER A 42 -3.46 -8.21 -18.05
CA SER A 42 -4.44 -8.01 -19.11
C SER A 42 -5.26 -6.73 -18.97
N ILE A 43 -5.52 -6.25 -17.74
CA ILE A 43 -6.23 -4.98 -17.50
C ILE A 43 -5.29 -3.79 -17.76
N THR A 44 -3.98 -3.98 -17.58
CA THR A 44 -2.97 -2.93 -17.80
C THR A 44 -2.51 -2.82 -19.26
N LYS A 45 -2.89 -3.76 -20.14
CA LYS A 45 -2.55 -3.75 -21.58
C LYS A 45 -2.87 -2.43 -22.31
N PRO A 46 -4.06 -1.82 -22.16
CA PRO A 46 -4.36 -0.56 -22.84
C PRO A 46 -3.43 0.58 -22.40
N LEU A 47 -3.10 0.62 -21.11
CA LEU A 47 -2.20 1.62 -20.53
C LEU A 47 -0.75 1.41 -21.00
N ILE A 48 -0.32 0.16 -21.05
CA ILE A 48 0.98 -0.24 -21.59
C ILE A 48 1.08 0.15 -23.07
N SER A 49 0.06 -0.14 -23.88
CA SER A 49 0.05 0.22 -25.30
C SER A 49 0.06 1.73 -25.50
N PHE A 50 -0.76 2.49 -24.75
CA PHE A 50 -0.79 3.94 -24.82
C PHE A 50 0.58 4.56 -24.50
N LEU A 51 1.22 4.11 -23.43
CA LEU A 51 2.54 4.58 -23.04
C LEU A 51 3.65 4.08 -23.97
N SER A 52 3.55 2.88 -24.54
CA SER A 52 4.55 2.37 -25.49
C SER A 52 4.54 3.14 -26.82
N LEU A 53 3.40 3.74 -27.18
CA LEU A 53 3.23 4.57 -28.37
C LEU A 53 3.63 6.04 -28.14
N HIS A 54 3.54 6.54 -26.91
CA HIS A 54 3.87 7.94 -26.55
C HIS A 54 5.19 8.10 -25.78
N SER A 55 5.81 7.00 -25.34
CA SER A 55 7.20 6.99 -24.92
C SER A 55 8.04 7.21 -26.16
N ILE A 56 9.02 8.08 -26.09
CA ILE A 56 10.07 8.19 -27.10
C ILE A 56 10.91 6.90 -26.96
N THR A 57 10.45 5.85 -27.62
CA THR A 57 10.91 4.46 -27.52
C THR A 57 12.20 4.27 -28.30
N LEU A 58 13.28 4.89 -27.83
CA LEU A 58 14.63 4.61 -28.32
C LEU A 58 15.61 4.21 -27.21
N THR A 59 15.21 4.27 -25.93
CA THR A 59 16.11 4.01 -24.79
C THR A 59 15.61 2.99 -23.78
N VAL A 60 14.29 2.78 -23.66
CA VAL A 60 13.69 1.84 -22.68
C VAL A 60 13.02 0.72 -23.46
N GLY A 61 13.52 -0.52 -23.37
CA GLY A 61 13.01 -1.64 -24.15
C GLY A 61 11.52 -1.91 -23.87
N ALA A 62 10.76 -2.39 -24.85
CA ALA A 62 9.31 -2.64 -24.71
C ALA A 62 8.95 -3.57 -23.53
N SER A 63 9.83 -4.50 -23.19
CA SER A 63 9.69 -5.38 -22.02
C SER A 63 9.83 -4.62 -20.69
N GLN A 64 10.66 -3.57 -20.63
CA GLN A 64 10.85 -2.78 -19.41
C GLN A 64 9.67 -1.82 -19.19
N VAL A 65 9.13 -1.22 -20.26
CA VAL A 65 7.94 -0.37 -20.19
C VAL A 65 6.75 -1.15 -19.62
N SER A 66 6.49 -2.36 -20.14
CA SER A 66 5.37 -3.18 -19.69
C SER A 66 5.47 -3.57 -18.20
N GLN A 67 6.67 -3.93 -17.72
CA GLN A 67 6.89 -4.25 -16.31
C GLN A 67 6.65 -3.04 -15.41
N GLN A 68 7.21 -1.87 -15.73
CA GLN A 68 7.09 -0.69 -14.88
C GLN A 68 5.66 -0.16 -14.81
N VAL A 69 4.93 -0.17 -15.92
CA VAL A 69 3.52 0.24 -15.96
C VAL A 69 2.66 -0.74 -15.15
N MET A 70 2.91 -2.04 -15.28
CA MET A 70 2.20 -3.05 -14.49
C MET A 70 2.48 -2.91 -12.99
N THR A 71 3.72 -2.67 -12.59
CA THR A 71 4.07 -2.38 -11.20
C THR A 71 3.35 -1.14 -10.70
N ALA A 72 3.42 -0.02 -11.43
CA ALA A 72 2.77 1.23 -11.05
C ALA A 72 1.24 1.08 -10.96
N ALA A 73 0.61 0.34 -11.87
CA ALA A 73 -0.83 0.18 -11.90
C ALA A 73 -1.36 -0.79 -10.82
N THR A 74 -0.54 -1.73 -10.35
CA THR A 74 -0.95 -2.72 -9.33
C THR A 74 -0.49 -2.38 -7.92
N ILE A 75 0.38 -1.37 -7.76
CA ILE A 75 0.98 -1.05 -6.46
C ILE A 75 -0.05 -0.83 -5.35
N GLY A 76 -1.18 -0.17 -5.64
CA GLY A 76 -2.20 0.14 -4.64
C GLY A 76 -2.83 -1.09 -3.99
N LEU A 77 -2.85 -2.24 -4.66
CA LEU A 77 -3.35 -3.50 -4.09
C LEU A 77 -2.50 -3.95 -2.91
N TRP A 78 -1.19 -3.72 -2.98
CA TRP A 78 -0.22 -4.14 -1.97
C TRP A 78 -0.13 -3.18 -0.79
N VAL A 79 -0.88 -2.08 -0.80
CA VAL A 79 -0.86 -1.04 0.25
C VAL A 79 -2.20 -0.97 1.00
N MET A 80 -3.02 -2.02 0.90
CA MET A 80 -4.36 -2.02 1.50
C MET A 80 -4.35 -2.39 2.97
N ALA A 81 -3.41 -3.24 3.42
CA ALA A 81 -3.43 -3.80 4.76
C ALA A 81 -3.20 -2.73 5.83
N GLY A 82 -2.26 -1.81 5.58
CA GLY A 82 -1.93 -0.71 6.47
C GLY A 82 -3.12 0.22 6.74
N PRO A 83 -3.69 0.87 5.71
CA PRO A 83 -4.83 1.77 5.87
C PRO A 83 -6.05 1.11 6.52
N VAL A 84 -6.35 -0.16 6.20
CA VAL A 84 -7.42 -0.92 6.87
C VAL A 84 -7.14 -1.07 8.36
N SER A 85 -5.92 -1.47 8.72
CA SER A 85 -5.49 -1.61 10.11
C SER A 85 -5.62 -0.29 10.89
N ALA A 86 -5.17 0.83 10.30
CA ALA A 86 -5.24 2.13 10.95
C ALA A 86 -6.67 2.71 11.06
N LEU A 87 -7.55 2.44 10.09
CA LEU A 87 -8.97 2.83 10.19
C LEU A 87 -9.70 2.12 11.34
N ILE A 88 -9.35 0.87 11.61
CA ILE A 88 -9.99 0.05 12.65
C ILE A 88 -9.40 0.37 14.02
N ILE A 89 -8.07 0.39 14.13
CA ILE A 89 -7.37 0.45 15.41
C ILE A 89 -7.14 1.88 15.88
N LYS A 90 -6.91 2.82 14.94
CA LYS A 90 -6.77 4.25 15.20
C LYS A 90 -5.64 4.55 16.21
N LYS A 91 -4.52 3.83 16.12
CA LYS A 91 -3.33 3.99 16.99
C LYS A 91 -2.05 4.15 16.19
N PRO A 92 -1.03 4.84 16.74
CA PRO A 92 0.30 4.88 16.16
C PRO A 92 0.90 3.48 16.01
N GLY A 93 1.46 3.22 14.84
CA GLY A 93 2.05 1.96 14.40
C GLY A 93 1.06 0.96 13.78
N SER A 94 -0.23 1.26 13.75
CA SER A 94 -1.23 0.28 13.28
C SER A 94 -1.17 0.03 11.78
N ALA A 95 -0.93 1.05 10.95
CA ALA A 95 -0.77 0.87 9.51
C ALA A 95 0.55 0.17 9.20
N LEU A 96 1.64 0.58 9.84
CA LEU A 96 2.95 -0.03 9.64
C LEU A 96 2.93 -1.52 9.99
N LEU A 97 2.39 -1.88 11.15
CA LEU A 97 2.32 -3.28 11.58
C LEU A 97 1.36 -4.11 10.70
N GLY A 98 0.25 -3.52 10.26
CA GLY A 98 -0.70 -4.21 9.37
C GLY A 98 -0.05 -4.62 8.05
N GLU A 99 0.68 -3.70 7.43
CA GLU A 99 1.37 -3.94 6.16
C GLU A 99 2.58 -4.87 6.33
N LEU A 100 3.37 -4.68 7.39
CA LEU A 100 4.52 -5.53 7.67
C LEU A 100 4.11 -6.98 7.95
N LEU A 101 3.05 -7.21 8.73
CA LEU A 101 2.55 -8.55 8.99
C LEU A 101 1.99 -9.19 7.72
N ALA A 102 1.27 -8.43 6.88
CA ALA A 102 0.82 -8.92 5.58
C ALA A 102 1.99 -9.34 4.68
N ALA A 103 3.06 -8.54 4.66
CA ALA A 103 4.29 -8.87 3.93
C ALA A 103 5.00 -10.11 4.49
N ILE A 104 5.08 -10.26 5.82
CA ILE A 104 5.66 -11.45 6.48
C ILE A 104 4.87 -12.70 6.10
N VAL A 105 3.55 -12.66 6.17
CA VAL A 105 2.69 -13.80 5.83
C VAL A 105 2.82 -14.14 4.34
N LYS A 106 2.77 -13.14 3.44
CA LYS A 106 3.01 -13.34 2.01
C LYS A 106 4.36 -14.03 1.75
N MET A 107 5.42 -13.57 2.42
CA MET A 107 6.75 -14.15 2.30
C MET A 107 6.76 -15.60 2.81
N ALA A 108 6.19 -15.85 3.99
CA ALA A 108 6.17 -17.16 4.64
C ALA A 108 5.40 -18.22 3.85
N ILE A 109 4.36 -17.83 3.11
CA ILE A 109 3.60 -18.76 2.23
C ILE A 109 4.45 -19.23 1.03
N GLY A 110 5.51 -18.51 0.67
CA GLY A 110 6.42 -18.89 -0.43
C GLY A 110 6.41 -17.91 -1.59
N SER A 111 6.42 -16.60 -1.30
CA SER A 111 6.53 -15.58 -2.33
C SER A 111 7.86 -15.65 -3.08
N THR A 112 7.82 -15.63 -4.42
CA THR A 112 9.04 -15.57 -5.26
C THR A 112 9.90 -14.32 -5.04
N TRP A 113 9.41 -13.31 -4.34
CA TRP A 113 10.14 -12.06 -4.06
C TRP A 113 10.90 -12.14 -2.72
N GLY A 114 10.64 -13.19 -1.92
CA GLY A 114 11.38 -13.49 -0.71
C GLY A 114 11.45 -12.30 0.26
N THR A 115 12.65 -12.00 0.75
CA THR A 115 12.91 -10.95 1.74
C THR A 115 12.63 -9.54 1.22
N THR A 116 12.58 -9.32 -0.10
CA THR A 116 12.24 -7.99 -0.65
C THR A 116 10.80 -7.59 -0.33
N ASP A 117 9.90 -8.56 -0.11
CA ASP A 117 8.54 -8.29 0.33
C ASP A 117 8.50 -7.57 1.68
N LEU A 118 9.42 -7.89 2.59
CA LEU A 118 9.51 -7.23 3.90
C LEU A 118 9.93 -5.78 3.76
N ILE A 119 10.89 -5.49 2.88
CA ILE A 119 11.35 -4.12 2.61
C ILE A 119 10.18 -3.31 2.02
N TRP A 120 9.47 -3.87 1.05
CA TRP A 120 8.27 -3.24 0.50
C TRP A 120 7.17 -3.03 1.53
N GLY A 121 6.92 -4.02 2.39
CA GLY A 121 5.95 -3.91 3.49
C GLY A 121 6.32 -2.80 4.48
N LEU A 122 7.61 -2.64 4.78
CA LEU A 122 8.10 -1.53 5.62
C LEU A 122 7.90 -0.17 4.94
N VAL A 123 8.29 -0.03 3.68
CA VAL A 123 8.16 1.24 2.94
C VAL A 123 6.69 1.64 2.77
N GLN A 124 5.84 0.69 2.38
CA GLN A 124 4.42 0.91 2.16
C GLN A 124 3.68 1.14 3.48
N GLY A 125 4.03 0.38 4.51
CA GLY A 125 3.50 0.54 5.86
C GLY A 125 3.90 1.88 6.46
N ALA A 126 5.15 2.31 6.31
CA ALA A 126 5.63 3.61 6.77
C ALA A 126 4.96 4.76 6.02
N GLY A 127 4.81 4.61 4.69
CA GLY A 127 4.04 5.52 3.85
C GLY A 127 2.62 5.70 4.35
N SER A 128 1.95 4.60 4.67
CA SER A 128 0.56 4.62 5.14
C SER A 128 0.47 5.24 6.53
N GLU A 129 1.33 4.80 7.45
CA GLU A 129 1.41 5.30 8.83
C GLU A 129 1.63 6.80 8.88
N LEU A 130 2.51 7.34 8.03
CA LEU A 130 2.78 8.77 7.96
C LEU A 130 1.50 9.57 7.69
N GLY A 131 0.64 9.11 6.77
CA GLY A 131 -0.63 9.76 6.47
C GLY A 131 -1.59 9.80 7.67
N PHE A 132 -1.69 8.68 8.41
CA PHE A 132 -2.49 8.62 9.63
C PHE A 132 -1.89 9.43 10.78
N ALA A 133 -0.56 9.49 10.87
CA ALA A 133 0.17 10.32 11.82
C ALA A 133 -0.11 11.81 11.59
N LEU A 134 -0.09 12.26 10.33
CA LEU A 134 -0.42 13.64 9.97
C LEU A 134 -1.88 14.02 10.32
N ALA A 135 -2.80 13.05 10.26
CA ALA A 135 -4.19 13.24 10.70
C ALA A 135 -4.38 13.06 12.23
N GLY A 136 -3.30 12.78 12.97
CA GLY A 136 -3.27 12.63 14.42
C GLY A 136 -4.09 11.46 14.95
N TYR A 137 -4.41 10.46 14.13
CA TYR A 137 -5.22 9.26 14.45
C TYR A 137 -6.65 9.51 14.96
N LYS A 138 -7.04 10.77 15.18
CA LYS A 138 -8.38 11.15 15.66
C LYS A 138 -9.40 11.23 14.52
N LYS A 139 -8.94 11.54 13.30
CA LYS A 139 -9.75 11.64 12.09
C LYS A 139 -9.34 10.55 11.09
N PRO A 140 -9.79 9.30 11.29
CA PRO A 140 -9.28 8.15 10.52
C PRO A 140 -9.50 8.29 9.02
N LEU A 141 -10.61 8.90 8.58
CA LEU A 141 -10.85 9.15 7.15
C LEU A 141 -9.93 10.21 6.55
N VAL A 142 -9.53 11.23 7.32
CA VAL A 142 -8.52 12.20 6.86
C VAL A 142 -7.16 11.51 6.75
N GLY A 143 -6.85 10.65 7.73
CA GLY A 143 -5.65 9.81 7.70
C GLY A 143 -5.59 8.90 6.49
N LEU A 144 -6.72 8.31 6.10
CA LEU A 144 -6.84 7.49 4.89
C LEU A 144 -6.47 8.28 3.62
N TRP A 145 -7.03 9.48 3.43
CA TRP A 145 -6.72 10.28 2.24
C TRP A 145 -5.29 10.82 2.24
N PHE A 146 -4.72 11.15 3.41
CA PHE A 146 -3.31 11.48 3.49
C PHE A 146 -2.42 10.27 3.25
N SER A 147 -2.85 9.07 3.67
CA SER A 147 -2.11 7.83 3.46
C SER A 147 -1.93 7.51 1.98
N THR A 148 -2.87 7.89 1.10
CA THR A 148 -2.69 7.67 -0.34
C THR A 148 -1.57 8.54 -0.91
N ILE A 149 -1.46 9.78 -0.45
CA ILE A 149 -0.40 10.71 -0.86
C ILE A 149 0.95 10.28 -0.28
N THR A 150 1.02 10.05 1.04
CA THR A 150 2.28 9.70 1.71
C THR A 150 2.80 8.34 1.29
N SER A 151 1.93 7.35 1.09
CA SER A 151 2.30 6.05 0.51
C SER A 151 2.80 6.19 -0.91
N THR A 152 2.19 7.05 -1.74
CA THR A 152 2.70 7.32 -3.09
C THR A 152 4.11 7.89 -3.03
N VAL A 153 4.34 8.94 -2.24
CA VAL A 153 5.66 9.59 -2.13
C VAL A 153 6.73 8.60 -1.65
N LEU A 154 6.46 7.83 -0.59
CA LEU A 154 7.44 6.90 -0.04
C LEU A 154 7.69 5.69 -0.93
N SER A 155 6.63 5.04 -1.43
CA SER A 155 6.79 3.84 -2.27
C SER A 155 7.33 4.17 -3.65
N PHE A 156 6.90 5.26 -4.28
CA PHE A 156 7.47 5.71 -5.55
C PHE A 156 8.90 6.23 -5.35
N GLY A 157 9.17 6.96 -4.28
CA GLY A 157 10.52 7.43 -3.94
C GLY A 157 11.50 6.26 -3.76
N TYR A 158 11.11 5.23 -3.02
CA TYR A 158 11.90 4.00 -2.91
C TYR A 158 12.07 3.31 -4.28
N ASN A 159 10.99 3.19 -5.06
CA ASN A 159 11.04 2.57 -6.38
C ASN A 159 11.94 3.33 -7.36
N TYR A 160 11.98 4.66 -7.29
CA TYR A 160 12.78 5.51 -8.14
C TYR A 160 14.27 5.15 -8.03
N PHE A 161 14.76 4.91 -6.80
CA PHE A 161 16.14 4.48 -6.58
C PHE A 161 16.33 2.98 -6.85
N TYR A 162 15.39 2.14 -6.42
CA TYR A 162 15.46 0.70 -6.61
C TYR A 162 15.51 0.29 -8.09
N ALA A 163 14.74 0.97 -8.94
CA ALA A 163 14.63 0.69 -10.36
C ALA A 163 15.46 1.62 -11.25
N ALA A 164 16.35 2.44 -10.66
CA ALA A 164 17.23 3.38 -11.37
C ALA A 164 16.49 4.26 -12.40
N TYR A 165 15.45 4.95 -11.93
CA TYR A 165 14.65 5.86 -12.76
C TYR A 165 15.40 7.14 -13.16
N ASP A 166 16.59 7.37 -12.61
CA ASP A 166 17.55 8.39 -13.02
C ASP A 166 18.00 8.23 -14.49
N LYS A 167 17.96 7.00 -15.02
CA LYS A 167 18.33 6.68 -16.40
C LYS A 167 17.15 6.71 -17.37
N ILE A 168 15.95 7.00 -16.86
CA ILE A 168 14.69 6.91 -17.60
C ILE A 168 14.20 8.34 -17.94
N PRO A 169 13.61 8.55 -19.13
CA PRO A 169 13.08 9.86 -19.51
C PRO A 169 12.09 10.41 -18.47
N VAL A 170 12.29 11.67 -18.06
CA VAL A 170 11.50 12.34 -17.01
C VAL A 170 9.99 12.30 -17.30
N ASN A 171 9.58 12.50 -18.56
CA ASN A 171 8.17 12.45 -18.95
C ASN A 171 7.52 11.09 -18.70
N PHE A 172 8.27 10.01 -18.92
CA PHE A 172 7.78 8.65 -18.66
C PHE A 172 7.71 8.39 -17.15
N THR A 173 8.73 8.79 -16.40
CA THR A 173 8.74 8.71 -14.94
C THR A 173 7.57 9.49 -14.30
N LEU A 174 7.25 10.67 -14.81
CA LEU A 174 6.07 11.45 -14.37
C LEU A 174 4.75 10.73 -14.68
N SER A 175 4.66 10.09 -15.86
CA SER A 175 3.49 9.28 -16.21
C SER A 175 3.32 8.10 -15.25
N LEU A 176 4.41 7.42 -14.91
CA LEU A 176 4.41 6.34 -13.92
C LEU A 176 4.01 6.84 -12.53
N LEU A 177 4.48 8.01 -12.10
CA LEU A 177 4.06 8.61 -10.82
C LEU A 177 2.55 8.84 -10.76
N ILE A 178 1.95 9.34 -11.85
CA ILE A 178 0.50 9.55 -11.92
C ILE A 178 -0.24 8.21 -11.83
N ILE A 179 0.19 7.21 -12.59
CA ILE A 179 -0.42 5.87 -12.56
C ILE A 179 -0.29 5.23 -11.17
N TRP A 180 0.87 5.38 -10.55
CA TRP A 180 1.17 4.92 -9.21
C TRP A 180 0.23 5.55 -8.18
N PHE A 181 0.07 6.88 -8.24
CA PHE A 181 -0.85 7.61 -7.38
C PHE A 181 -2.29 7.14 -7.57
N VAL A 182 -2.75 7.05 -8.83
CA VAL A 182 -4.12 6.62 -9.16
C VAL A 182 -4.39 5.21 -8.66
N SER A 183 -3.41 4.30 -8.78
CA SER A 183 -3.50 2.94 -8.25
C SER A 183 -3.70 2.93 -6.73
N ILE A 184 -2.85 3.64 -5.99
CA ILE A 184 -2.96 3.74 -4.52
C ILE A 184 -4.27 4.41 -4.12
N LEU A 185 -4.64 5.50 -4.78
CA LEU A 185 -5.89 6.21 -4.49
C LEU A 185 -7.10 5.29 -4.67
N PHE A 186 -7.12 4.50 -5.74
CA PHE A 186 -8.22 3.58 -6.01
C PHE A 186 -8.28 2.42 -5.02
N PHE A 187 -7.18 1.67 -4.86
CA PHE A 187 -7.18 0.44 -4.05
C PHE A 187 -7.02 0.72 -2.56
N ALA A 188 -6.02 1.50 -2.16
CA ALA A 188 -5.74 1.78 -0.75
C ALA A 188 -6.57 2.95 -0.18
N GLY A 189 -7.12 3.81 -1.05
CA GLY A 189 -8.05 4.88 -0.66
C GLY A 189 -9.51 4.45 -0.77
N ILE A 190 -10.04 4.40 -2.00
CA ILE A 190 -11.47 4.20 -2.27
C ILE A 190 -11.94 2.81 -1.85
N LEU A 191 -11.26 1.75 -2.27
CA LEU A 191 -11.71 0.39 -1.96
C LEU A 191 -11.61 0.10 -0.45
N VAL A 192 -10.55 0.57 0.22
CA VAL A 192 -10.45 0.50 1.69
C VAL A 192 -11.55 1.32 2.37
N PHE A 193 -11.89 2.50 1.85
CA PHE A 193 -13.02 3.28 2.36
C PHE A 193 -14.34 2.50 2.26
N VAL A 194 -14.57 1.83 1.13
CA VAL A 194 -15.75 0.98 0.92
C VAL A 194 -15.78 -0.19 1.90
N ILE A 195 -14.65 -0.89 2.08
CA ILE A 195 -14.51 -1.99 3.06
C ILE A 195 -14.84 -1.48 4.46
N TYR A 196 -14.25 -0.35 4.87
CA TYR A 196 -14.51 0.26 6.17
C TYR A 196 -15.99 0.63 6.36
N PHE A 197 -16.63 1.17 5.32
CA PHE A 197 -18.05 1.51 5.35
C PHE A 197 -18.93 0.28 5.58
N PHE A 198 -18.65 -0.84 4.89
CA PHE A 198 -19.37 -2.10 5.12
C PHE A 198 -19.14 -2.67 6.51
N LEU A 199 -17.91 -2.62 7.02
CA LEU A 199 -17.59 -3.06 8.38
C LEU A 199 -18.34 -2.25 9.45
N LYS A 200 -18.46 -0.93 9.24
CA LYS A 200 -19.23 -0.05 10.10
C LYS A 200 -20.73 -0.36 10.03
N ARG A 201 -21.26 -0.59 8.83
CA ARG A 201 -22.67 -0.96 8.62
C ARG A 201 -23.01 -2.32 9.26
N ALA A 202 -22.09 -3.26 9.23
CA ALA A 202 -22.20 -4.57 9.89
C ALA A 202 -22.01 -4.51 11.42
N ARG A 203 -21.76 -3.33 12.00
CA ARG A 203 -21.50 -3.11 13.44
C ARG A 203 -20.28 -3.88 13.98
N LEU A 204 -19.36 -4.29 13.10
CA LEU A 204 -18.12 -4.98 13.49
C LEU A 204 -17.06 -3.99 13.98
N VAL A 205 -17.16 -2.72 13.59
CA VAL A 205 -16.22 -1.65 13.95
C VAL A 205 -17.02 -0.44 14.46
N LYS A 206 -16.51 0.19 15.53
CA LYS A 206 -17.11 1.37 16.17
C LYS A 206 -16.67 2.69 15.51
#